data_AF-A0A3S0J8R7-F1
#
_entry.id   AF-A0A3S0J8R7-F1
#
_cell.length_a   1.000
_cell.length_b   1.000
_cell.length_c   1.000
_cell.angle_alpha   90.00
_cell.angle_beta   90.00
_cell.angle_gamma   90.00
#
_symmetry.space_group_name_H-M   'P 1'
#
loop_
_entity.id
_entity.type
_entity.pdbx_description
1 polymer ?
#
loop_
_entity_poly.entity_id
_entity_poly.type
_entity_poly.pdbx_seq_one_letter_code
_entity_poly.pdbx_strand_id
1 'polypeptide(L)'
;MTYSKEQLIQELGLEGFDPAKQEELLNMFYTSLNMKLRMAVAAEIPEDKIAELDAEIAKGDDAVYDWIDANVPQAAEVIEKETQTAVEDLKRRIAPFMPKGE
;
A
#
# COMPACT_ATOMS: atom_id res chain seq x y z
N MET A 1 -4.30 6.55 5.75
CA MET A 1 -5.65 5.95 5.59
C MET A 1 -5.48 4.45 5.34
N THR A 2 -5.95 3.58 6.25
CA THR A 2 -5.89 2.12 6.05
C THR A 2 -7.22 1.66 5.48
N TYR A 3 -7.26 1.29 4.21
CA TYR A 3 -8.49 0.78 3.59
C TYR A 3 -8.80 -0.63 4.11
N SER A 4 -10.04 -0.87 4.52
CA SER A 4 -10.55 -2.24 4.70
C SER A 4 -10.67 -2.96 3.36
N LYS A 5 -10.78 -4.29 3.39
CA LYS A 5 -11.06 -5.09 2.19
C LYS A 5 -12.31 -4.59 1.46
N GLU A 6 -13.39 -4.33 2.19
CA GLU A 6 -14.66 -3.86 1.62
C GLU A 6 -14.51 -2.48 1.00
N GLN A 7 -13.79 -1.57 1.67
CA GLN A 7 -13.51 -0.24 1.14
C GLN A 7 -12.70 -0.31 -0.15
N LEU A 8 -11.70 -1.20 -0.24
CA LEU A 8 -10.96 -1.39 -1.50
C LEU A 8 -11.82 -2.00 -2.60
N ILE A 9 -12.69 -2.96 -2.28
CA ILE A 9 -13.61 -3.54 -3.28
C ILE A 9 -14.48 -2.44 -3.86
N GLN A 10 -15.06 -1.59 -3.02
CA GLN A 10 -15.90 -0.48 -3.44
C GLN A 10 -15.09 0.56 -4.23
N GLU A 11 -13.96 1.01 -3.68
CA GLU A 11 -13.13 2.05 -4.27
C GLU A 11 -12.58 1.63 -5.64
N LEU A 12 -12.16 0.37 -5.78
CA LEU A 12 -11.66 -0.20 -7.04
C LEU A 12 -12.81 -0.64 -7.97
N GLY A 13 -14.07 -0.54 -7.55
CA GLY A 13 -15.24 -0.98 -8.31
C GLY A 13 -15.27 -2.49 -8.60
N LEU A 14 -14.69 -3.30 -7.71
CA LEU A 14 -14.57 -4.75 -7.89
C LEU A 14 -15.86 -5.52 -7.59
N GLU A 15 -16.94 -4.83 -7.21
CA GLU A 15 -18.23 -5.42 -6.80
C GLU A 15 -18.84 -6.33 -7.87
N GLY A 16 -18.58 -6.07 -9.15
CA GLY A 16 -19.08 -6.87 -10.28
C GLY A 16 -18.27 -8.14 -10.56
N PHE A 17 -17.13 -8.35 -9.90
CA PHE A 17 -16.34 -9.57 -10.03
C PHE A 17 -16.78 -10.65 -9.04
N ASP A 18 -16.54 -11.91 -9.38
CA ASP A 18 -16.72 -13.00 -8.42
C ASP A 18 -15.71 -12.89 -7.26
N PRO A 19 -16.00 -13.47 -6.08
CA PRO A 19 -15.15 -13.34 -4.90
C PRO A 19 -13.71 -13.83 -5.10
N ALA A 20 -13.48 -14.87 -5.91
CA ALA A 20 -12.14 -15.37 -6.16
C ALA A 20 -11.34 -14.38 -7.00
N LYS A 21 -11.97 -13.76 -8.00
CA LYS A 21 -11.33 -12.71 -8.80
C LYS A 21 -11.10 -11.42 -8.02
N GLN A 22 -12.01 -11.04 -7.13
CA GLN A 22 -11.79 -9.93 -6.19
C GLN A 22 -10.54 -10.17 -5.33
N GLU A 23 -10.39 -11.37 -4.77
CA GLU A 23 -9.25 -11.73 -3.94
C GLU A 23 -7.93 -11.74 -4.73
N GLU A 24 -7.93 -12.26 -5.95
CA GLU A 24 -6.76 -12.23 -6.84
C GLU A 24 -6.30 -10.79 -7.10
N LEU A 25 -7.23 -9.89 -7.46
CA LEU A 25 -6.93 -8.49 -7.75
C LEU A 25 -6.46 -7.73 -6.50
N LEU A 26 -7.06 -7.99 -5.35
CA LEU A 26 -6.63 -7.40 -4.08
C LEU A 26 -5.25 -7.91 -3.65
N ASN A 27 -4.94 -9.19 -3.81
CA ASN A 27 -3.61 -9.73 -3.50
C ASN A 27 -2.53 -9.11 -4.39
N MET A 28 -2.81 -8.94 -5.68
CA MET A 28 -1.93 -8.21 -6.59
C MET A 28 -1.76 -6.75 -6.16
N PHE A 29 -2.85 -6.09 -5.77
CA PHE A 29 -2.84 -4.71 -5.26
C PHE A 29 -1.94 -4.58 -4.04
N TYR A 30 -2.17 -5.39 -2.99
CA TYR A 30 -1.40 -5.34 -1.76
C TYR A 30 0.09 -5.65 -1.97
N THR A 31 0.41 -6.60 -2.83
CA THR A 31 1.81 -6.93 -3.16
C THR A 31 2.50 -5.75 -3.82
N SER A 32 1.84 -5.12 -4.81
CA SER A 32 2.39 -3.95 -5.50
C SER A 32 2.48 -2.73 -4.58
N LEU A 33 1.47 -2.53 -3.72
CA LEU A 33 1.42 -1.42 -2.77
C LEU A 33 2.53 -1.55 -1.74
N ASN A 34 2.72 -2.72 -1.14
CA ASN A 34 3.76 -2.97 -0.14
C ASN A 34 5.16 -2.64 -0.68
N MET A 35 5.49 -3.04 -1.91
CA MET A 35 6.77 -2.68 -2.52
C MET A 35 6.92 -1.17 -2.73
N LYS A 36 5.90 -0.50 -3.28
CA LYS A 36 5.91 0.96 -3.48
C LYS A 36 6.08 1.70 -2.16
N LEU A 37 5.31 1.33 -1.13
CA LEU A 37 5.38 1.94 0.19
C LEU A 37 6.75 1.77 0.83
N ARG A 38 7.34 0.56 0.78
CA ARG A 38 8.69 0.32 1.30
C ARG A 38 9.73 1.21 0.63
N MET A 39 9.68 1.34 -0.70
CA MET A 39 10.63 2.19 -1.44
C MET A 39 10.42 3.68 -1.14
N ALA A 40 9.17 4.12 -1.11
CA ALA A 40 8.84 5.52 -0.88
C ALA A 40 9.21 5.94 0.55
N VAL A 41 8.86 5.14 1.56
CA VAL A 41 9.26 5.42 2.95
C VAL A 41 10.77 5.37 3.10
N ALA A 42 11.46 4.39 2.50
CA ALA A 42 12.92 4.31 2.57
C ALA A 42 13.62 5.55 1.98
N ALA A 43 13.05 6.18 0.95
CA ALA A 43 13.58 7.41 0.37
C ALA A 43 13.50 8.63 1.31
N GLU A 44 12.61 8.56 2.31
CA GLU A 44 12.41 9.61 3.30
C GLU A 44 13.21 9.38 4.59
N ILE A 45 13.92 8.25 4.70
CA ILE A 45 14.74 7.93 5.87
C ILE A 45 16.02 8.78 5.83
N PRO A 46 16.31 9.59 6.86
CA PRO A 46 17.57 10.33 6.93
C PRO A 46 18.80 9.41 6.90
N GLU A 47 19.86 9.80 6.19
CA GLU A 47 21.07 8.97 6.04
C GLU A 47 21.71 8.61 7.38
N ASP A 48 21.67 9.51 8.36
CA ASP A 48 22.20 9.32 9.71
C ASP A 48 21.35 8.34 10.55
N LYS A 49 20.17 7.99 10.08
CA LYS A 49 19.22 7.07 10.73
C LYS A 49 19.19 5.66 10.12
N ILE A 50 19.89 5.41 9.02
CA ILE A 50 19.93 4.10 8.35
C ILE A 50 20.45 3.00 9.29
N ALA A 51 21.52 3.29 10.05
CA ALA A 51 22.10 2.31 10.97
C ALA A 51 21.17 1.97 12.16
N GLU A 52 20.31 2.92 12.56
CA GLU A 52 19.29 2.67 13.59
C GLU A 52 18.18 1.77 13.03
N LEU A 53 17.74 2.01 11.79
CA LEU A 53 16.75 1.18 11.11
C LEU A 53 17.19 -0.29 11.01
N ASP A 54 18.45 -0.57 10.67
CA ASP A 54 18.97 -1.94 10.58
C ASP A 54 18.80 -2.72 11.89
N ALA A 55 18.95 -2.05 13.03
CA ALA A 55 18.75 -2.66 14.33
C ALA A 55 17.27 -2.98 14.61
N GLU A 56 16.34 -2.19 14.08
CA GLU A 56 14.90 -2.44 14.19
C GLU A 56 14.43 -3.55 13.25
N ILE A 57 14.99 -3.64 12.04
CA ILE A 57 14.69 -4.74 11.10
C ILE A 57 14.98 -6.10 11.74
N ALA A 58 16.05 -6.21 12.53
CA ALA A 58 16.40 -7.44 13.24
C ALA A 58 15.38 -7.84 14.32
N LYS A 59 14.54 -6.90 14.79
CA LYS A 59 13.50 -7.13 15.81
C LYS A 59 12.14 -7.50 15.20
N GLY A 60 11.96 -7.28 13.90
CA GLY A 60 10.75 -7.63 13.14
C GLY A 60 9.90 -6.43 12.73
N ASP A 61 8.86 -6.71 11.94
CA ASP A 61 8.07 -5.68 11.25
C ASP A 61 7.41 -4.67 12.20
N ASP A 62 6.87 -5.11 13.34
CA ASP A 62 6.21 -4.22 14.32
C ASP A 62 7.18 -3.15 14.86
N ALA A 63 8.42 -3.53 15.18
CA ALA A 63 9.44 -2.60 15.66
C ALA A 63 9.87 -1.60 14.57
N VAL A 64 9.93 -2.05 13.31
CA VAL A 64 10.20 -1.17 12.17
C VAL A 64 9.09 -0.15 11.98
N TYR A 65 7.82 -0.56 12.09
CA TYR A 65 6.69 0.36 11.98
C TYR A 65 6.69 1.42 13.09
N ASP A 66 6.87 1.01 14.34
CA ASP A 66 6.95 1.95 15.47
C ASP A 66 8.12 2.93 15.32
N TRP A 67 9.26 2.44 14.83
CA TRP A 67 10.43 3.29 14.60
C TRP A 67 10.21 4.28 13.46
N ILE A 68 9.59 3.85 12.34
CA ILE A 68 9.26 4.73 11.22
C ILE A 68 8.33 5.85 11.68
N ASP A 69 7.28 5.53 12.45
CA ASP A 69 6.33 6.51 12.97
C ASP A 69 7.02 7.56 13.85
N ALA A 70 8.02 7.14 14.65
CA ALA A 70 8.76 8.04 15.53
C ALA A 70 9.86 8.86 14.84
N ASN A 71 10.46 8.37 13.74
CA ASN A 71 11.70 8.94 13.18
C ASN A 71 11.57 9.45 11.75
N VAL A 72 10.48 9.17 11.05
CA VAL A 72 10.24 9.59 9.67
C VAL A 72 8.94 10.41 9.64
N PRO A 73 8.97 11.71 9.98
CA PRO A 73 7.77 12.54 10.15
C PRO A 73 6.85 12.56 8.94
N GLN A 74 7.41 12.47 7.73
CA GLN A 74 6.66 12.46 6.48
C GLN A 74 6.12 11.09 6.06
N ALA A 75 6.45 10.01 6.78
CA ALA A 75 6.06 8.65 6.39
C ALA A 75 4.54 8.50 6.24
N ALA A 76 3.75 9.08 7.15
CA ALA A 76 2.29 9.00 7.07
C ALA A 76 1.73 9.65 5.79
N GLU A 77 2.23 10.83 5.42
CA GLU A 77 1.82 11.54 4.21
C GLU A 77 2.26 10.79 2.95
N VAL A 78 3.49 10.28 2.94
CA VAL A 78 4.03 9.48 1.83
C VAL A 78 3.21 8.20 1.65
N ILE A 79 2.90 7.48 2.74
CA ILE A 79 2.09 6.27 2.69
C ILE A 79 0.71 6.58 2.10
N GLU A 80 0.08 7.66 2.54
CA GLU A 80 -1.23 8.07 2.03
C GLU A 80 -1.19 8.38 0.52
N LYS A 81 -0.24 9.22 0.09
CA LYS A 81 -0.07 9.61 -1.31
C LYS A 81 0.20 8.41 -2.22
N GLU A 82 1.10 7.53 -1.81
CA GLU A 82 1.44 6.34 -2.59
C GLU A 82 0.28 5.33 -2.63
N THR A 83 -0.50 5.22 -1.55
CA THR A 83 -1.70 4.38 -1.53
C THR A 83 -2.75 4.91 -2.50
N GLN A 84 -3.02 6.22 -2.50
CA GLN A 84 -3.95 6.84 -3.46
C GLN A 84 -3.47 6.64 -4.90
N THR A 85 -2.17 6.82 -5.15
CA THR A 85 -1.57 6.61 -6.48
C THR A 85 -1.72 5.16 -6.92
N ALA A 86 -1.50 4.19 -6.03
CA ALA A 86 -1.68 2.77 -6.34
C ALA A 86 -3.14 2.41 -6.65
N VAL A 87 -4.10 2.99 -5.93
CA VAL A 87 -5.54 2.79 -6.19
C VAL A 87 -5.89 3.29 -7.59
N GLU A 88 -5.48 4.50 -7.93
CA GLU A 88 -5.73 5.10 -9.25
C GLU A 88 -5.06 4.33 -10.38
N ASP A 89 -3.82 3.86 -10.17
CA ASP A 89 -3.10 3.01 -11.12
C ASP A 89 -3.85 1.70 -11.36
N LEU A 90 -4.35 1.05 -10.30
CA LEU A 90 -5.09 -0.18 -10.44
C LEU A 90 -6.42 0.04 -11.15
N LYS A 91 -7.19 1.07 -10.77
CA LYS A 91 -8.44 1.45 -11.47
C LYS A 91 -8.24 1.57 -12.97
N ARG A 92 -7.17 2.28 -13.40
CA ARG A 92 -6.85 2.43 -14.84
C ARG A 92 -6.53 1.10 -15.52
N ARG A 93 -5.83 0.20 -14.82
CA ARG A 93 -5.46 -1.12 -15.35
C ARG A 93 -6.65 -2.07 -15.48
N ILE A 94 -7.58 -2.02 -14.53
CA ILE A 94 -8.75 -2.92 -14.52
C ILE A 94 -9.93 -2.39 -15.32
N ALA A 95 -10.02 -1.08 -15.55
CA ALA A 95 -11.13 -0.44 -16.28
C ALA A 95 -11.55 -1.14 -17.59
N PRO A 96 -10.63 -1.64 -18.45
CA PRO A 96 -10.99 -2.36 -19.67
C PRO A 96 -11.67 -3.72 -19.43
N PHE A 97 -11.48 -4.30 -18.24
CA PHE A 97 -11.97 -5.63 -17.84
C PHE A 97 -13.19 -5.55 -16.92
N MET A 98 -13.60 -4.34 -16.53
CA MET A 98 -14.77 -4.15 -15.68
C MET A 98 -16.02 -4.66 -16.39
N PRO A 99 -16.87 -5.44 -15.72
CA PRO A 99 -18.15 -5.82 -16.29
C PRO A 99 -18.93 -4.55 -16.64
N LYS A 100 -19.34 -4.43 -17.90
CA LYS A 100 -20.23 -3.35 -18.30
C LYS A 100 -21.56 -3.60 -17.60
N GLY A 101 -21.97 -2.67 -16.75
CA GLY A 101 -23.32 -2.70 -16.18
C GLY A 101 -24.32 -2.86 -17.33
N GLU A 102 -25.13 -3.91 -17.27
CA GLU A 102 -26.29 -4.10 -18.14
C GLU A 102 -27.33 -2.98 -17.92
#